data_AF-A0A834E166-F1
#
_entry.id   AF-A0A834E166-F1
#
_cell.length_a   1.000
_cell.length_b   1.000
_cell.length_c   1.000
_cell.angle_alpha   90.00
_cell.angle_beta   90.00
_cell.angle_gamma   90.00
#
_symmetry.space_group_name_H-M   'P 1'
#
loop_
_entity.id
_entity.type
_entity.pdbx_description
1 polymer ?
#
loop_
_entity_poly.entity_id
_entity_poly.type
_entity_poly.pdbx_seq_one_letter_code
_entity_poly.pdbx_strand_id
1 'polypeptide(L)'
;MSVKGVHRGNVAGDSKNDKKWKLLAFTAQVIILNHPGQINAGYAPVLDCHPAHTVCKFAELKEKIDCCSRKKLEDGPKFLKSGDADIIDIVPSKPMCVESFSDYPPLGHFAVCDMRQTVAVVVIKAVDKKADGAGSHQVCPESSEG
;
A
#
# COMPACT_ATOMS: atom_id res chain seq x y z
N MET A 1 -19.44 -11.25 24.45
CA MET A 1 -18.14 -10.56 24.55
C MET A 1 -18.07 -9.52 23.43
N SER A 2 -17.70 -8.29 23.76
CA SER A 2 -17.96 -7.11 22.93
C SER A 2 -17.01 -7.02 21.73
N VAL A 3 -17.55 -7.06 20.52
CA VAL A 3 -16.86 -6.86 19.22
C VAL A 3 -16.33 -5.42 19.00
N LYS A 4 -15.91 -4.72 20.06
CA LYS A 4 -15.54 -3.29 20.01
C LYS A 4 -14.09 -2.99 19.60
N GLY A 5 -13.26 -4.01 19.38
CA GLY A 5 -11.83 -3.83 19.09
C GLY A 5 -11.38 -4.25 17.69
N VAL A 6 -12.24 -4.88 16.89
CA VAL A 6 -11.85 -5.52 15.63
C VAL A 6 -12.60 -4.91 14.47
N HIS A 7 -11.85 -4.46 13.47
CA HIS A 7 -12.41 -3.88 12.26
C HIS A 7 -11.95 -4.66 11.03
N ARG A 8 -12.77 -4.58 9.97
CA ARG A 8 -12.44 -5.19 8.68
C ARG A 8 -11.17 -4.54 8.13
N GLY A 9 -10.14 -5.35 7.85
CA GLY A 9 -8.82 -4.87 7.48
C GLY A 9 -7.70 -5.22 8.48
N ASN A 10 -8.04 -5.72 9.67
CA ASN A 10 -7.06 -6.14 10.66
C ASN A 10 -6.45 -7.50 10.27
N VAL A 11 -5.13 -7.64 10.35
CA VAL A 11 -4.38 -8.86 9.99
C VAL A 11 -3.88 -9.50 11.28
N ALA A 12 -4.30 -10.73 11.60
CA ALA A 12 -3.79 -11.45 12.77
C ALA A 12 -2.39 -12.01 12.49
N GLY A 13 -1.49 -11.85 13.46
CA GLY A 13 -0.09 -12.31 13.40
C GLY A 13 0.32 -12.96 14.72
N ASP A 14 1.39 -13.74 14.72
CA ASP A 14 1.87 -14.44 15.92
C ASP A 14 2.54 -13.42 16.87
N SER A 15 2.10 -13.39 18.13
CA SER A 15 2.59 -12.45 19.15
C SER A 15 4.10 -12.54 19.39
N LYS A 16 4.75 -13.66 19.05
CA LYS A 16 6.21 -13.81 19.19
C LYS A 16 7.01 -13.24 18.02
N ASN A 17 6.39 -13.08 16.86
CA ASN A 17 7.07 -12.68 15.63
C ASN A 17 6.60 -11.31 15.10
N ASP A 18 5.38 -10.88 15.45
CA ASP A 18 4.80 -9.62 15.01
C ASP A 18 5.13 -8.46 15.95
N LYS A 19 6.26 -7.80 15.68
CA LYS A 19 6.46 -6.43 16.17
C LYS A 19 5.41 -5.53 15.50
N LYS A 20 4.69 -4.74 16.31
CA LYS A 20 3.67 -3.80 15.82
C LYS A 20 4.35 -2.67 15.06
N TRP A 21 4.48 -2.82 13.75
CA TRP A 21 5.04 -1.79 12.88
C TRP A 21 3.93 -0.83 12.47
N LYS A 22 4.08 0.45 12.80
CA LYS A 22 3.28 1.48 12.15
C LYS A 22 3.90 1.77 10.79
N LEU A 23 3.08 1.58 9.77
CA LEU A 23 3.39 1.99 8.41
C LEU A 23 3.30 3.50 8.31
N LEU A 24 4.41 4.16 7.97
CA LEU A 24 4.41 5.59 7.66
C LEU A 24 4.27 5.83 6.17
N ALA A 25 5.09 5.13 5.38
CA ALA A 25 5.12 5.19 3.94
C ALA A 25 5.63 3.85 3.39
N PHE A 26 5.39 3.60 2.12
CA PHE A 26 6.00 2.48 1.43
C PHE A 26 6.30 2.85 -0.02
N THR A 27 7.43 2.34 -0.51
CA THR A 27 7.82 2.48 -1.90
C THR A 27 7.28 1.30 -2.69
N ALA A 28 6.47 1.60 -3.70
CA ALA A 28 5.85 0.58 -4.53
C ALA A 28 6.01 0.88 -6.03
N GLN A 29 6.06 -0.20 -6.81
CA GLN A 29 5.94 -0.13 -8.25
C GLN A 29 4.45 -0.09 -8.61
N VAL A 30 4.04 0.98 -9.29
CA VAL A 30 2.68 1.22 -9.73
C VAL A 30 2.64 1.10 -11.25
N ILE A 31 1.70 0.32 -11.77
CA ILE A 31 1.47 0.16 -13.21
C ILE A 31 0.08 0.69 -13.51
N ILE A 32 -0.01 1.77 -14.28
CA ILE A 32 -1.29 2.38 -14.64
C ILE A 32 -1.91 1.58 -15.78
N LEU A 33 -3.15 1.14 -15.61
CA LEU A 33 -3.88 0.33 -16.60
C LEU A 33 -4.80 1.19 -17.45
N ASN A 34 -5.90 1.67 -16.86
CA ASN A 34 -6.96 2.36 -17.58
C ASN A 34 -7.43 3.57 -16.77
N HIS A 35 -6.69 4.67 -16.90
CA HIS A 35 -7.05 5.95 -16.31
C HIS A 35 -7.34 6.97 -17.43
N PRO A 36 -8.51 7.62 -17.44
CA PRO A 36 -8.90 8.55 -18.53
C PRO A 36 -8.16 9.89 -18.46
N GLY A 37 -7.50 10.19 -17.34
CA GLY A 37 -6.74 11.42 -17.13
C GLY A 37 -5.25 11.19 -16.87
N GLN A 38 -4.59 12.21 -16.32
CA GLN A 38 -3.20 12.14 -15.87
C GLN A 38 -3.16 12.01 -14.34
N ILE A 39 -2.22 11.22 -13.83
CA ILE A 39 -1.99 11.07 -12.39
C ILE A 39 -0.76 11.88 -12.01
N ASN A 40 -0.91 12.74 -11.01
CA ASN A 40 0.16 13.62 -10.51
C ASN A 40 0.46 13.30 -9.04
N ALA A 41 1.58 13.82 -8.54
CA ALA A 41 1.87 13.80 -7.11
C ALA A 41 0.70 14.43 -6.32
N GLY A 42 0.31 13.77 -5.23
CA GLY A 42 -0.85 14.15 -4.43
C GLY A 42 -2.17 13.46 -4.83
N TYR A 43 -2.19 12.66 -5.90
CA TYR A 43 -3.34 11.82 -6.23
C TYR A 43 -3.66 10.85 -5.08
N ALA A 44 -4.94 10.74 -4.74
CA ALA A 44 -5.40 10.01 -3.56
C ALA A 44 -6.48 8.97 -3.91
N PRO A 45 -6.11 7.87 -4.60
CA PRO A 45 -7.06 6.83 -4.93
C PRO A 45 -7.37 5.94 -3.72
N VAL A 46 -8.36 5.07 -3.89
CA VAL A 46 -8.61 4.01 -2.92
C VAL A 46 -7.77 2.78 -3.28
N LEU A 47 -7.06 2.23 -2.29
CA LEU A 47 -6.47 0.92 -2.41
C LEU A 47 -7.35 -0.14 -1.76
N ASP A 48 -7.58 -1.20 -2.52
CA ASP A 48 -8.19 -2.43 -2.05
C ASP A 48 -7.07 -3.40 -1.64
N CYS A 49 -6.72 -3.35 -0.35
CA CYS A 49 -5.72 -4.24 0.25
C CYS A 49 -6.44 -5.38 0.96
N HIS A 50 -6.77 -6.43 0.20
CA HIS A 50 -7.46 -7.63 0.69
C HIS A 50 -8.82 -7.30 1.39
N PRO A 51 -8.99 -7.14 2.73
CA PRO A 51 -10.25 -6.65 3.31
C PRO A 51 -10.25 -5.16 3.68
N ALA A 52 -9.13 -4.46 3.57
CA ALA A 52 -9.01 -3.05 3.92
C ALA A 52 -9.23 -2.16 2.70
N HIS A 53 -10.26 -1.32 2.77
CA HIS A 53 -10.55 -0.28 1.79
C HIS A 53 -10.14 1.08 2.38
N THR A 54 -8.98 1.58 1.95
CA THR A 54 -8.35 2.79 2.51
C THR A 54 -7.87 3.70 1.39
N VAL A 55 -8.03 5.01 1.60
CA VAL A 55 -7.47 6.04 0.72
C VAL A 55 -5.99 6.17 0.98
N CYS A 56 -5.18 6.10 -0.06
CA CYS A 56 -3.74 6.36 0.05
C CYS A 56 -3.37 7.52 -0.86
N LYS A 57 -2.45 8.35 -0.39
CA LYS A 57 -1.94 9.50 -1.13
C LYS A 57 -0.62 9.12 -1.77
N PHE A 58 -0.48 9.43 -3.05
CA PHE A 58 0.79 9.32 -3.77
C PHE A 58 1.62 10.53 -3.34
N ALA A 59 2.59 10.33 -2.46
CA ALA A 59 3.37 11.41 -1.88
C ALA A 59 4.38 11.94 -2.90
N GLU A 60 5.15 11.04 -3.50
CA GLU A 60 6.24 11.40 -4.40
C GLU A 60 6.37 10.37 -5.53
N LEU A 61 6.49 10.87 -6.77
CA LEU A 61 6.77 10.07 -7.96
C LEU A 61 8.29 10.03 -8.13
N LYS A 62 8.93 8.91 -7.81
CA LYS A 62 10.40 8.81 -7.82
C LYS A 62 10.93 8.58 -9.22
N GLU A 63 10.51 7.50 -9.87
CA GLU A 63 11.17 7.03 -11.08
C GLU A 63 10.21 6.32 -12.01
N LYS A 64 10.20 6.77 -13.26
CA LYS A 64 9.52 6.05 -14.34
C LYS A 64 10.34 4.84 -14.74
N ILE A 65 9.71 3.68 -14.76
CA ILE A 65 10.32 2.41 -15.13
C ILE A 65 9.58 1.75 -16.28
N ASP A 66 10.31 1.03 -17.11
CA ASP A 66 9.69 0.20 -18.12
C ASP A 66 9.09 -1.08 -17.48
N CYS A 67 7.85 -1.41 -17.82
CA CYS A 67 7.13 -2.54 -17.21
C CYS A 67 7.72 -3.90 -17.59
N CYS A 68 8.34 -4.01 -18.76
CA CYS A 68 8.95 -5.23 -19.27
C CYS A 68 10.41 -5.41 -18.83
N SER A 69 11.23 -4.37 -18.97
CA SER A 69 12.67 -4.45 -18.70
C SER A 69 13.08 -4.02 -17.29
N ARG A 70 12.16 -3.44 -16.50
CA ARG A 70 12.42 -2.84 -15.17
C ARG A 70 13.54 -1.80 -15.16
N LYS A 71 13.91 -1.26 -16.33
CA LYS A 71 14.92 -0.20 -16.45
C LYS A 71 14.29 1.15 -16.14
N LYS A 72 15.05 2.00 -15.45
CA LYS A 72 14.70 3.40 -15.23
C LYS A 72 14.71 4.12 -16.57
N LEU A 73 13.62 4.82 -16.86
CA LEU A 73 13.46 5.63 -18.06
C LEU A 73 13.75 7.09 -17.73
N GLU A 74 13.11 7.62 -16.69
CA GLU A 74 13.21 9.01 -16.27
C GLU A 74 13.12 9.11 -14.73
N ASP A 75 13.80 10.11 -14.18
CA ASP A 75 13.82 10.42 -12.74
C ASP A 75 12.88 11.61 -12.48
N GLY A 76 11.95 11.47 -11.53
CA GLY A 76 10.97 12.49 -11.16
C GLY A 76 9.95 12.88 -12.25
N PRO A 77 9.11 11.95 -12.74
CA PRO A 77 8.10 12.29 -13.74
C PRO A 77 7.04 13.26 -13.18
N LYS A 78 6.63 14.24 -13.99
CA LYS A 78 5.62 15.25 -13.59
C LYS A 78 4.20 14.70 -13.59
N PHE A 79 3.91 13.76 -14.48
CA PHE A 79 2.60 13.15 -14.67
C PHE A 79 2.76 11.71 -15.18
N LEU A 80 1.82 10.85 -14.80
CA LEU A 80 1.72 9.47 -15.27
C LEU A 80 0.52 9.30 -16.19
N LYS A 81 0.68 8.43 -17.19
CA LYS A 81 -0.38 8.03 -18.13
C LYS A 81 -0.63 6.54 -18.09
N SER A 82 -1.75 6.12 -18.68
CA SER A 82 -2.07 4.71 -18.88
C SER A 82 -0.97 3.98 -19.66
N GLY A 83 -0.56 2.81 -19.16
CA GLY A 83 0.55 2.02 -19.69
C GLY A 83 1.91 2.30 -19.05
N ASP A 84 2.06 3.41 -18.31
CA ASP A 84 3.30 3.72 -17.63
C ASP A 84 3.46 2.89 -16.34
N ALA A 85 4.69 2.51 -16.04
CA ALA A 85 5.07 1.96 -14.75
C ALA A 85 6.01 2.92 -14.03
N ASP A 86 5.79 3.12 -12.75
CA ASP A 86 6.51 4.11 -11.96
C ASP A 86 6.78 3.59 -10.55
N ILE A 87 7.84 4.08 -9.93
CA ILE A 87 8.15 3.84 -8.53
C ILE A 87 7.65 5.05 -7.74
N ILE A 88 6.73 4.81 -6.82
CA ILE A 88 6.01 5.85 -6.09
C ILE A 88 6.10 5.58 -4.60
N ASP A 89 6.30 6.65 -3.83
CA ASP A 89 6.10 6.60 -2.39
C ASP A 89 4.64 6.88 -2.06
N ILE A 90 4.01 5.90 -1.40
CA ILE A 90 2.60 5.93 -1.06
C ILE A 90 2.47 6.08 0.45
N VAL A 91 1.64 7.04 0.86
CA VAL A 91 1.30 7.30 2.25
C VAL A 91 -0.17 6.96 2.48
N PRO A 92 -0.49 5.96 3.31
CA PRO A 92 -1.87 5.61 3.60
C PRO A 92 -2.51 6.64 4.55
N SER A 93 -3.77 6.99 4.30
CA SER A 93 -4.48 7.96 5.16
C SER A 93 -4.96 7.34 6.48
N LYS A 94 -5.17 6.02 6.48
CA LYS A 94 -5.50 5.24 7.67
C LYS A 94 -4.39 4.24 7.92
N PRO A 95 -4.07 3.93 9.18
CA PRO A 95 -3.00 3.00 9.46
C PRO A 95 -3.41 1.60 8.98
N MET A 96 -2.52 0.93 8.26
CA MET A 96 -2.75 -0.38 7.65
C MET A 96 -1.47 -1.22 7.71
N CYS A 97 -1.63 -2.54 7.70
CA CYS A 97 -0.52 -3.47 7.63
C CYS A 97 -0.26 -3.83 6.17
N VAL A 98 0.95 -3.54 5.68
CA VAL A 98 1.41 -3.97 4.35
C VAL A 98 2.81 -4.53 4.48
N GLU A 99 3.14 -5.46 3.59
CA GLU A 99 4.42 -6.15 3.58
C GLU A 99 5.07 -6.06 2.21
N SER A 100 6.38 -6.31 2.14
CA SER A 100 7.04 -6.40 0.86
C SER A 100 6.51 -7.61 0.08
N PHE A 101 6.44 -7.51 -1.25
CA PHE A 101 6.00 -8.64 -2.07
C PHE A 101 6.92 -9.87 -1.93
N SER A 102 8.21 -9.65 -1.65
CA SER A 102 9.18 -10.73 -1.45
C SER A 102 8.97 -11.49 -0.14
N ASP A 103 8.60 -10.78 0.93
CA ASP A 103 8.43 -11.38 2.27
C ASP A 103 7.06 -12.04 2.41
N TYR A 104 6.01 -11.34 1.97
CA TYR A 104 4.64 -11.83 2.04
C TYR A 104 3.84 -11.42 0.80
N PRO A 105 3.89 -12.24 -0.27
CA PRO A 105 3.20 -11.95 -1.54
C PRO A 105 1.72 -11.55 -1.41
N PRO A 106 0.90 -12.15 -0.53
CA PRO A 106 -0.52 -11.78 -0.38
C PRO A 106 -0.76 -10.34 0.10
N LEU A 107 0.19 -9.75 0.82
CA LEU A 107 0.10 -8.38 1.35
C LEU A 107 1.01 -7.39 0.60
N GLY A 108 1.64 -7.83 -0.49
CA GLY A 108 2.56 -7.02 -1.29
C GLY A 108 2.06 -6.68 -2.69
N HIS A 109 0.83 -7.08 -3.06
CA HIS A 109 0.21 -6.73 -4.33
C HIS A 109 -1.21 -6.20 -4.13
N PHE A 110 -1.54 -5.08 -4.76
CA PHE A 110 -2.80 -4.37 -4.54
C PHE A 110 -3.40 -3.82 -5.83
N ALA A 111 -4.73 -3.79 -5.85
CA ALA A 111 -5.48 -3.07 -6.86
C ALA A 111 -5.73 -1.64 -6.37
N VAL A 112 -5.46 -0.67 -7.24
CA VAL A 112 -5.84 0.72 -7.04
C VAL A 112 -7.13 0.94 -7.79
N CYS A 113 -8.17 1.36 -7.07
CA CYS A 113 -9.48 1.59 -7.60
C CYS A 113 -9.82 3.08 -7.48
N ASP A 114 -10.32 3.65 -8.57
CA ASP A 114 -10.90 4.99 -8.60
C ASP A 114 -12.12 4.98 -9.53
N MET A 115 -13.10 5.83 -9.27
CA MET A 115 -14.35 5.89 -10.04
C MET A 115 -15.03 4.53 -10.28
N ARG A 116 -14.89 3.58 -9.34
CA ARG A 116 -15.40 2.19 -9.42
C ARG A 116 -14.74 1.31 -10.50
N GLN A 117 -13.55 1.66 -10.95
CA GLN A 117 -12.75 0.86 -11.87
C GLN A 117 -11.31 0.69 -11.34
N THR A 118 -10.67 -0.41 -11.70
CA THR A 118 -9.24 -0.62 -11.41
C THR A 118 -8.42 0.28 -12.33
N VAL A 119 -7.77 1.29 -11.75
CA VAL A 119 -6.96 2.27 -12.48
C VAL A 119 -5.50 1.86 -12.56
N ALA A 120 -4.99 1.16 -11.55
CA ALA A 120 -3.61 0.72 -11.50
C ALA A 120 -3.45 -0.55 -10.65
N VAL A 121 -2.34 -1.25 -10.86
CA VAL A 121 -1.89 -2.34 -9.99
C VAL A 121 -0.58 -1.94 -9.34
N VAL A 122 -0.46 -2.25 -8.05
CA VAL A 122 0.67 -1.85 -7.21
C VAL A 122 1.35 -3.09 -6.66
N VAL A 123 2.68 -3.10 -6.73
CA VAL A 123 3.53 -4.13 -6.14
C VAL A 123 4.51 -3.44 -5.18
N ILE A 124 4.45 -3.82 -3.90
CA ILE A 124 5.30 -3.23 -2.88
C ILE A 124 6.73 -3.76 -3.01
N LYS A 125 7.69 -2.84 -3.10
CA LYS A 125 9.12 -3.15 -3.10
C LYS A 125 9.73 -3.01 -1.72
N ALA A 126 9.41 -1.92 -1.02
CA ALA A 126 9.96 -1.62 0.29
C ALA A 126 8.91 -0.95 1.17
N VAL A 127 8.96 -1.21 2.46
CA VAL A 127 8.01 -0.71 3.46
C VAL A 127 8.79 0.01 4.55
N ASP A 128 8.49 1.29 4.77
CA ASP A 128 9.07 2.04 5.89
C ASP A 128 8.25 1.76 7.15
N LYS A 129 8.75 0.78 7.90
CA LYS A 129 8.19 0.36 9.18
C LYS A 129 8.82 1.15 10.30
N LYS A 130 8.03 1.97 11.00
CA LYS A 130 8.47 2.59 12.25
C LYS A 130 8.05 1.70 13.42
N ALA A 131 9.01 1.39 14.28
CA ALA A 131 8.72 0.74 15.55
C ALA A 131 7.91 1.72 16.42
N ASP A 132 6.67 1.40 16.72
CA ASP A 132 5.92 2.14 17.73
C ASP A 132 6.37 1.65 19.10
N GLY A 133 7.12 2.49 19.81
CA GLY A 133 7.21 2.39 21.26
C GLY A 133 5.79 2.52 21.82
N ALA A 134 5.37 1.48 22.55
CA ALA A 134 4.14 1.38 23.36
C ALA A 134 3.21 2.61 23.36
N GLY A 135 2.11 2.60 22.60
CA GLY A 135 1.04 3.58 22.82
C GLY A 135 0.14 3.96 21.64
N SER A 136 -0.51 3.00 20.99
CA SER A 136 -1.91 3.16 20.52
C SER A 136 -2.36 1.83 19.96
N HIS A 137 -3.46 1.30 20.50
CA HIS A 137 -4.04 0.01 20.19
C HIS A 137 -4.49 -0.04 18.72
N GLN A 138 -3.62 -0.48 17.81
CA GLN A 138 -4.07 -1.02 16.53
C GLN A 138 -4.10 -2.54 16.68
N VAL A 139 -5.32 -3.04 16.86
CA VAL A 139 -5.62 -4.42 17.17
C VAL A 139 -5.51 -5.25 15.90
N CYS A 140 -4.43 -6.01 15.76
CA CYS A 140 -4.52 -7.33 15.14
C CYS A 140 -5.21 -8.21 16.20
N PRO A 141 -6.47 -8.64 16.06
CA PRO A 141 -7.13 -9.35 17.14
C PRO A 141 -6.39 -10.62 17.50
N GLU A 142 -6.02 -10.70 18.78
CA GLU A 142 -5.76 -11.94 19.50
C GLU A 142 -6.90 -12.91 19.22
N SER A 143 -6.57 -14.01 18.54
CA SER A 143 -7.31 -15.26 18.73
C SER A 143 -6.86 -15.81 20.07
N SER A 144 -7.62 -15.49 21.12
CA SER A 144 -7.59 -16.24 22.37
C SER A 144 -7.90 -17.71 22.05
N GLU A 145 -7.00 -18.57 22.50
CA GLU A 145 -7.06 -20.03 22.42
C GLU A 145 -8.46 -20.60 22.74
N GLY A 146 -8.85 -21.61 21.97
CA GLY A 146 -10.01 -22.47 22.17
C GLY A 146 -9.90 -23.70 21.29
#